data_AF-A0A7C4FZN5-F1
#
_entry.id   AF-A0A7C4FZN5-F1
#
_cell.length_a   1.000
_cell.length_b   1.000
_cell.length_c   1.000
_cell.angle_alpha   90.00
_cell.angle_beta   90.00
_cell.angle_gamma   90.00
#
_symmetry.space_group_name_H-M   'P 1'
#
loop_
_entity.id
_entity.type
_entity.pdbx_description
1 polymer ?
#
loop_
_entity_poly.entity_id
_entity_poly.type
_entity_poly.pdbx_seq_one_letter_code
_entity_poly.pdbx_strand_id
1 'polypeptide(L)'
;MSHPGTFRTRAGTSTPEPHAGAPRVALIIETSTSFGRRLLCGIASYIRETRPWAVYFSERAVHDPIPSWLRKWRGDGIISRVPSPAIRDLVAKMKVPVVDLNEQLAGMGVPMIATDHDAIGRLAAEHLLQRGFIHFAYVGQLGQHWSDPRGVAFAKRLREAGHTCDFFEGRAESARSLLQGRWELELDRVAKWVGRLPKPVGILACHDFRALQLLAACRMADVAVPEQAAVLGVGNDDVACELAHPPLSSVVLNAREMGYQAARILDRLMRGEALPQIDIRVPPIEVATRQSTDITAISDPVVAKALRFIRQHAGEGINVETVLRHMFISRSALQEHFRNALGRSIHDVIVDMRIARVKELLTQTALSLPEIAERTGFRHAEYMSNVLKRRTGWSPARYRREFAR
;
A
#
# COMPACT_ATOMS: atom_id res chain seq x y z
N MET A 1 4.17 36.16 -65.74
CA MET A 1 3.83 35.16 -64.71
C MET A 1 4.40 35.63 -63.38
N SER A 2 3.60 35.49 -62.31
CA SER A 2 3.98 35.51 -60.89
C SER A 2 4.04 36.87 -60.16
N HIS A 3 2.91 37.22 -59.53
CA HIS A 3 2.85 38.03 -58.30
C HIS A 3 3.40 37.24 -57.09
N PRO A 4 4.08 37.87 -56.13
CA PRO A 4 4.29 37.29 -54.80
C PRO A 4 3.11 37.67 -53.88
N GLY A 5 2.40 36.64 -53.42
CA GLY A 5 1.25 36.76 -52.52
C GLY A 5 1.65 37.15 -51.09
N THR A 6 0.95 38.13 -50.55
CA THR A 6 0.88 38.50 -49.14
C THR A 6 0.33 37.35 -48.29
N PHE A 7 1.13 36.88 -47.32
CA PHE A 7 0.69 35.98 -46.26
C PHE A 7 -0.30 36.70 -45.33
N ARG A 8 -1.56 36.29 -45.35
CA ARG A 8 -2.55 36.64 -44.32
C ARG A 8 -2.24 35.85 -43.04
N THR A 9 -1.83 36.56 -42.00
CA THR A 9 -1.88 36.09 -40.61
C THR A 9 -3.33 35.79 -40.22
N ARG A 10 -3.64 34.53 -39.93
CA ARG A 10 -4.92 34.16 -39.30
C ARG A 10 -4.87 34.53 -37.82
N ALA A 11 -5.74 35.45 -37.45
CA ALA A 11 -5.97 35.91 -36.10
C ALA A 11 -6.60 34.81 -35.20
N GLY A 12 -6.15 34.81 -33.93
CA GLY A 12 -6.98 34.57 -32.75
C GLY A 12 -7.62 33.19 -32.58
N THR A 13 -6.91 32.26 -31.94
CA THR A 13 -7.56 31.22 -31.14
C THR A 13 -8.01 31.85 -29.82
N SER A 14 -9.29 32.23 -29.73
CA SER A 14 -9.90 32.67 -28.48
C SER A 14 -9.91 31.51 -27.48
N THR A 15 -9.14 31.65 -26.41
CA THR A 15 -9.39 30.96 -25.15
C THR A 15 -10.79 31.38 -24.66
N PRO A 16 -11.62 30.45 -24.17
CA PRO A 16 -12.92 30.83 -23.60
C PRO A 16 -12.72 31.84 -22.47
N GLU A 17 -13.49 32.92 -22.46
CA GLU A 17 -13.46 33.90 -21.37
C GLU A 17 -13.78 33.20 -20.04
N PRO A 18 -13.04 33.50 -18.95
CA PRO A 18 -13.28 32.90 -17.66
C PRO A 18 -14.71 33.21 -17.18
N HIS A 19 -15.44 32.18 -16.77
CA HIS A 19 -16.76 32.37 -16.18
C HIS A 19 -16.68 33.33 -14.97
N ALA A 20 -17.59 34.30 -14.87
CA ALA A 20 -17.62 35.30 -13.80
C ALA A 20 -17.95 34.73 -12.38
N GLY A 21 -17.96 33.41 -12.21
CA GLY A 21 -18.28 32.69 -10.98
C GLY A 21 -17.17 31.73 -10.52
N ALA A 22 -17.48 30.87 -9.54
CA ALA A 22 -16.55 29.85 -9.08
C ALA A 22 -16.12 28.93 -10.25
N PRO A 23 -14.81 28.62 -10.41
CA PRO A 23 -14.34 27.72 -11.46
C PRO A 23 -15.04 26.37 -11.40
N ARG A 24 -15.51 25.90 -12.55
CA ARG A 24 -16.19 24.63 -12.74
C ARG A 24 -15.16 23.57 -13.08
N VAL A 25 -14.86 22.69 -12.14
CA VAL A 25 -13.78 21.71 -12.29
C VAL A 25 -14.34 20.29 -12.28
N ALA A 26 -13.94 19.49 -13.26
CA ALA A 26 -14.26 18.07 -13.31
C ALA A 26 -13.15 17.24 -12.66
N LEU A 27 -13.53 16.38 -11.72
CA LEU A 27 -12.64 15.41 -11.09
C LEU A 27 -13.00 14.01 -11.61
N ILE A 28 -12.08 13.44 -12.38
CA ILE A 28 -12.21 12.09 -12.94
C ILE A 28 -11.21 11.21 -12.19
N ILE A 29 -11.54 10.89 -10.94
CA ILE A 29 -10.67 10.14 -10.02
C ILE A 29 -11.50 8.98 -9.44
N GLU A 30 -10.90 7.80 -9.31
CA GLU A 30 -11.53 6.66 -8.66
C GLU A 30 -11.75 6.90 -7.15
N THR A 31 -12.85 6.40 -6.59
CA THR A 31 -13.08 6.38 -5.14
C THR A 31 -13.01 4.98 -4.52
N SER A 32 -12.89 3.95 -5.37
CA SER A 32 -12.82 2.56 -4.93
C SER A 32 -11.55 2.21 -4.17
N THR A 33 -10.50 3.05 -4.20
CA THR A 33 -9.23 2.83 -3.48
C THR A 33 -8.97 3.95 -2.47
N SER A 34 -8.25 3.64 -1.39
CA SER A 34 -7.84 4.65 -0.40
C SER A 34 -6.98 5.75 -1.04
N PHE A 35 -6.18 5.40 -2.04
CA PHE A 35 -5.34 6.33 -2.78
C PHE A 35 -6.18 7.43 -3.46
N GLY A 36 -7.18 7.04 -4.27
CA GLY A 36 -8.04 7.98 -4.98
C GLY A 36 -8.82 8.89 -4.02
N ARG A 37 -9.33 8.34 -2.91
CA ARG A 37 -9.96 9.13 -1.85
C ARG A 37 -9.00 10.15 -1.22
N ARG A 38 -7.74 9.78 -0.98
CA ARG A 38 -6.72 10.69 -0.42
C ARG A 38 -6.30 11.81 -1.39
N LEU A 39 -6.28 11.54 -2.70
CA LEU A 39 -6.12 12.61 -3.71
C LEU A 39 -7.23 13.65 -3.60
N LEU A 40 -8.48 13.20 -3.54
CA LEU A 40 -9.64 14.08 -3.38
C LEU A 40 -9.53 14.92 -2.10
N CYS A 41 -9.06 14.34 -0.99
CA CYS A 41 -8.78 15.11 0.23
C CYS A 41 -7.70 16.19 0.03
N GLY A 42 -6.65 15.90 -0.76
CA GLY A 42 -5.62 16.87 -1.13
C GLY A 42 -6.17 18.04 -1.92
N ILE A 43 -6.94 17.74 -2.97
CA ILE A 43 -7.64 18.73 -3.81
C ILE A 43 -8.56 19.59 -2.94
N ALA A 44 -9.36 18.97 -2.08
CA ALA A 44 -10.25 19.69 -1.16
C ALA A 44 -9.49 20.58 -0.17
N SER A 45 -8.27 20.22 0.22
CA SER A 45 -7.44 21.05 1.11
C SER A 45 -7.00 22.33 0.39
N TYR A 46 -6.53 22.21 -0.85
CA TYR A 46 -6.17 23.38 -1.67
C TYR A 46 -7.37 24.32 -1.91
N ILE A 47 -8.55 23.76 -2.23
CA ILE A 47 -9.77 24.56 -2.47
C ILE A 47 -10.16 25.36 -1.21
N ARG A 48 -10.04 24.76 -0.01
CA ARG A 48 -10.33 25.46 1.26
C ARG A 48 -9.36 26.59 1.54
N GLU A 49 -8.10 26.46 1.14
CA GLU A 49 -7.05 27.44 1.38
C GLU A 49 -7.05 28.60 0.38
N THR A 50 -7.77 28.45 -0.74
CA THR A 50 -7.74 29.41 -1.85
C THR A 50 -9.11 30.01 -2.14
N ARG A 51 -9.85 29.47 -3.11
CA ARG A 51 -11.19 29.93 -3.49
C ARG A 51 -12.09 28.73 -3.79
N PRO A 52 -13.42 28.84 -3.56
CA PRO A 52 -14.34 27.76 -3.83
C PRO A 52 -14.39 27.42 -5.33
N TRP A 53 -14.47 26.12 -5.62
CA TRP A 53 -14.73 25.58 -6.96
C TRP A 53 -16.10 24.91 -7.01
N ALA A 54 -16.76 24.99 -8.16
CA ALA A 54 -17.92 24.16 -8.48
C ALA A 54 -17.41 22.79 -8.98
N VAL A 55 -17.33 21.82 -8.08
CA VAL A 55 -16.74 20.49 -8.36
C VAL A 55 -17.78 19.55 -8.99
N TYR A 56 -17.43 18.98 -10.15
CA TYR A 56 -18.17 17.91 -10.82
C TYR A 56 -17.45 16.58 -10.60
N PHE A 57 -18.08 15.67 -9.88
CA PHE A 57 -17.52 14.40 -9.48
C PHE A 57 -18.61 13.32 -9.41
N SER A 58 -18.23 12.05 -9.58
CA SER A 58 -19.11 10.90 -9.37
C SER A 58 -18.31 9.78 -8.74
N GLU A 59 -18.92 8.97 -7.87
CA GLU A 59 -18.31 7.75 -7.34
C GLU A 59 -17.96 6.77 -8.46
N ARG A 60 -16.73 6.24 -8.46
CA ARG A 60 -16.20 5.45 -9.58
C ARG A 60 -15.20 4.39 -9.14
N ALA A 61 -15.21 3.26 -9.84
CA ALA A 61 -14.14 2.28 -9.82
C ALA A 61 -13.05 2.61 -10.85
N VAL A 62 -11.87 2.01 -10.66
CA VAL A 62 -10.67 2.22 -11.50
C VAL A 62 -10.93 2.01 -13.00
N HIS A 63 -11.82 1.08 -13.37
CA HIS A 63 -12.07 0.70 -14.77
C HIS A 63 -13.44 1.14 -15.29
N ASP A 64 -14.10 2.09 -14.62
CA ASP A 64 -15.42 2.55 -15.04
C ASP A 64 -15.39 3.25 -16.41
N PRO A 65 -16.45 3.08 -17.23
CA PRO A 65 -16.55 3.69 -18.56
C PRO A 65 -16.70 5.21 -18.45
N ILE A 66 -16.32 5.96 -19.50
CA ILE A 66 -16.40 7.43 -19.56
C ILE A 66 -17.71 7.95 -18.92
N PRO A 67 -17.65 8.90 -17.96
CA PRO A 67 -18.85 9.49 -17.38
C PRO A 67 -19.76 10.07 -18.47
N SER A 68 -21.05 9.71 -18.45
CA SER A 68 -22.02 10.13 -19.48
C SER A 68 -22.11 11.66 -19.62
N TRP A 69 -21.95 12.38 -18.52
CA TRP A 69 -21.97 13.84 -18.47
C TRP A 69 -20.73 14.50 -19.08
N LEU A 70 -19.57 13.83 -19.08
CA LEU A 70 -18.28 14.45 -19.44
C LEU A 70 -18.26 14.97 -20.89
N ARG A 71 -18.87 14.24 -21.82
CA ARG A 71 -18.91 14.64 -23.25
C ARG A 71 -19.67 15.95 -23.50
N LYS A 72 -20.64 16.28 -22.65
CA LYS A 72 -21.48 17.48 -22.75
C LYS A 72 -21.05 18.56 -21.75
N TRP A 73 -20.06 18.26 -20.91
CA TRP A 73 -19.63 19.13 -19.84
C TRP A 73 -18.87 20.34 -20.39
N ARG A 74 -19.21 21.51 -19.85
CA ARG A 74 -18.56 22.79 -20.14
C ARG A 74 -18.12 23.40 -18.82
N GLY A 75 -16.82 23.41 -18.59
CA GLY A 75 -16.22 23.99 -17.40
C GLY A 75 -14.80 24.48 -17.68
N ASP A 76 -14.07 24.76 -16.63
CA ASP A 76 -12.84 25.53 -16.67
C ASP A 76 -11.58 24.66 -16.54
N GLY A 77 -11.67 23.45 -15.98
CA GLY A 77 -10.51 22.57 -15.84
C GLY A 77 -10.81 21.14 -15.41
N ILE A 78 -9.86 20.23 -15.67
CA ILE A 78 -10.01 18.80 -15.38
C ILE A 78 -8.80 18.29 -14.59
N ILE A 79 -9.07 17.53 -13.52
CA ILE A 79 -8.07 16.65 -12.89
C ILE A 79 -8.49 15.21 -13.19
N SER A 80 -7.60 14.44 -13.81
CA SER A 80 -7.89 13.08 -14.25
C SER A 80 -6.90 12.08 -13.67
N ARG A 81 -7.42 10.95 -13.20
CA ARG A 81 -6.67 9.76 -12.80
C ARG A 81 -7.45 8.52 -13.20
N VAL A 82 -7.38 8.14 -14.47
CA VAL A 82 -8.03 6.90 -14.92
C VAL A 82 -7.19 6.19 -15.97
N PRO A 83 -7.03 4.86 -15.86
CA PRO A 83 -6.24 4.05 -16.80
C PRO A 83 -6.88 3.91 -18.18
N SER A 84 -8.13 4.37 -18.35
CA SER A 84 -8.88 4.21 -19.59
C SER A 84 -8.30 5.07 -20.73
N PRO A 85 -7.77 4.47 -21.82
CA PRO A 85 -7.34 5.23 -22.99
C PRO A 85 -8.48 6.06 -23.60
N ALA A 86 -9.71 5.57 -23.52
CA ALA A 86 -10.88 6.27 -24.04
C ALA A 86 -11.20 7.56 -23.25
N ILE A 87 -11.03 7.55 -21.91
CA ILE A 87 -11.19 8.78 -21.11
C ILE A 87 -10.04 9.74 -21.41
N ARG A 88 -8.81 9.23 -21.50
CA ARG A 88 -7.62 10.00 -21.86
C ARG A 88 -7.80 10.75 -23.19
N ASP A 89 -8.17 10.04 -24.25
CA ASP A 89 -8.36 10.61 -25.58
C ASP A 89 -9.47 11.65 -25.62
N LEU A 90 -10.51 11.47 -24.80
CA LEU A 90 -11.58 12.46 -24.66
C LEU A 90 -11.06 13.71 -23.97
N VAL A 91 -10.44 13.56 -22.80
CA VAL A 91 -9.90 14.68 -21.99
C VAL A 91 -8.86 15.48 -22.75
N ALA A 92 -7.95 14.81 -23.48
CA ALA A 92 -6.93 15.47 -24.30
C ALA A 92 -7.51 16.32 -25.45
N LYS A 93 -8.72 15.98 -25.93
CA LYS A 93 -9.43 16.76 -26.97
C LYS A 93 -10.24 17.92 -26.40
N MET A 94 -10.42 17.99 -25.08
CA MET A 94 -11.15 19.08 -24.45
C MET A 94 -10.26 20.33 -24.41
N LYS A 95 -10.82 21.47 -24.83
CA LYS A 95 -10.10 22.76 -24.88
C LYS A 95 -10.11 23.47 -23.53
N VAL A 96 -9.78 22.75 -22.47
CA VAL A 96 -9.69 23.26 -21.10
C VAL A 96 -8.38 22.79 -20.48
N PRO A 97 -7.79 23.53 -19.52
CA PRO A 97 -6.69 23.06 -18.70
C PRO A 97 -6.91 21.66 -18.11
N VAL A 98 -5.88 20.81 -18.20
CA VAL A 98 -5.90 19.44 -17.66
C VAL A 98 -4.65 19.21 -16.83
N VAL A 99 -4.81 18.56 -15.67
CA VAL A 99 -3.72 17.95 -14.92
C VAL A 99 -3.96 16.44 -14.86
N ASP A 100 -2.96 15.67 -15.28
CA ASP A 100 -3.00 14.21 -15.24
C ASP A 100 -2.27 13.67 -14.00
N LEU A 101 -2.93 12.75 -13.33
CA LEU A 101 -2.44 12.01 -12.17
C LEU A 101 -2.27 10.53 -12.47
N ASN A 102 -2.43 10.12 -13.75
CA ASN A 102 -2.24 8.76 -14.19
C ASN A 102 -0.82 8.54 -14.75
N GLU A 103 -0.02 7.81 -13.99
CA GLU A 103 1.37 7.45 -14.31
C GLU A 103 1.50 6.44 -15.49
N GLN A 104 0.39 5.85 -15.94
CA GLN A 104 0.43 4.72 -16.88
C GLN A 104 0.55 5.10 -18.35
N LEU A 105 0.27 6.36 -18.71
CA LEU A 105 0.10 6.76 -20.10
C LEU A 105 0.84 8.08 -20.37
N ALA A 106 2.17 8.01 -20.39
CA ALA A 106 3.01 9.12 -20.81
C ALA A 106 2.58 9.67 -22.20
N GLY A 107 2.68 10.99 -22.39
CA GLY A 107 2.56 11.60 -23.72
C GLY A 107 1.24 12.30 -24.08
N MET A 108 0.44 12.78 -23.11
CA MET A 108 -0.69 13.66 -23.43
C MET A 108 -0.28 15.11 -23.76
N GLY A 109 0.97 15.50 -23.48
CA GLY A 109 1.39 16.90 -23.58
C GLY A 109 0.77 17.82 -22.52
N VAL A 110 0.13 17.26 -21.49
CA VAL A 110 -0.43 18.01 -20.35
C VAL A 110 0.44 17.82 -19.11
N PRO A 111 0.41 18.76 -18.15
CA PRO A 111 1.11 18.61 -16.87
C PRO A 111 0.73 17.31 -16.16
N MET A 112 1.76 16.57 -15.74
CA MET A 112 1.62 15.29 -15.08
C MET A 112 2.25 15.34 -13.69
N ILE A 113 1.56 14.78 -12.69
CA ILE A 113 2.11 14.55 -11.36
C ILE A 113 2.12 13.05 -11.13
N ALA A 114 3.32 12.52 -10.92
CA ALA A 114 3.57 11.11 -10.72
C ALA A 114 4.02 10.84 -9.29
N THR A 115 3.85 9.61 -8.86
CA THR A 115 4.51 9.07 -7.67
C THR A 115 5.97 8.78 -7.99
N ASP A 116 6.87 9.05 -7.05
CA ASP A 116 8.28 8.68 -7.19
C ASP A 116 8.48 7.17 -6.93
N HIS A 117 8.36 6.36 -7.99
CA HIS A 117 8.60 4.91 -7.93
C HIS A 117 10.02 4.54 -7.52
N ASP A 118 11.00 5.39 -7.83
CA ASP A 118 12.39 5.14 -7.45
C ASP A 118 12.56 5.28 -5.94
N ALA A 119 11.96 6.32 -5.34
CA ALA A 119 11.94 6.50 -3.89
C ALA A 119 11.15 5.39 -3.17
N ILE A 120 10.03 4.93 -3.74
CA ILE A 120 9.29 3.77 -3.20
C ILE A 120 10.16 2.52 -3.17
N GLY A 121 10.80 2.18 -4.30
CA GLY A 121 11.64 0.99 -4.41
C GLY A 121 12.81 1.04 -3.42
N ARG A 122 13.48 2.20 -3.29
CA ARG A 122 14.55 2.39 -2.32
C ARG A 122 14.08 2.22 -0.88
N LEU A 123 13.00 2.90 -0.49
CA LEU A 123 12.45 2.84 0.87
C LEU A 123 12.03 1.41 1.26
N ALA A 124 11.39 0.69 0.33
CA ALA A 124 11.00 -0.70 0.54
C ALA A 124 12.21 -1.63 0.72
N ALA A 125 13.26 -1.46 -0.09
CA ALA A 125 14.49 -2.24 0.02
C ALA A 125 15.18 -1.98 1.36
N GLU A 126 15.32 -0.72 1.75
CA GLU A 126 15.93 -0.33 3.02
C GLU A 126 15.18 -0.90 4.22
N HIS A 127 13.85 -0.85 4.20
CA HIS A 127 13.01 -1.42 5.25
C HIS A 127 13.26 -2.91 5.47
N LEU A 128 13.42 -3.69 4.38
CA LEU A 128 13.68 -5.13 4.45
C LEU A 128 15.14 -5.45 4.78
N LEU A 129 16.11 -4.68 4.26
CA LEU A 129 17.53 -4.80 4.59
C LEU A 129 17.80 -4.53 6.07
N GLN A 130 17.19 -3.48 6.64
CA GLN A 130 17.31 -3.14 8.07
C GLN A 130 16.77 -4.23 9.00
N ARG A 131 15.91 -5.11 8.47
CA ARG A 131 15.39 -6.28 9.17
C ARG A 131 16.25 -7.53 8.99
N GLY A 132 17.36 -7.45 8.26
CA GLY A 132 18.32 -8.56 8.13
C GLY A 132 17.91 -9.63 7.12
N PHE A 133 16.93 -9.37 6.24
CA PHE A 133 16.65 -10.28 5.13
C PHE A 133 17.84 -10.31 4.17
N ILE A 134 18.15 -11.48 3.64
CA ILE A 134 19.29 -11.70 2.73
C ILE A 134 18.86 -12.19 1.34
N HIS A 135 17.65 -12.73 1.25
CA HIS A 135 16.97 -13.06 0.01
C HIS A 135 15.83 -12.08 -0.21
N PHE A 136 15.60 -11.70 -1.46
CA PHE A 136 14.59 -10.71 -1.81
C PHE A 136 13.81 -11.11 -3.04
N ALA A 137 12.55 -10.70 -3.07
CA ALA A 137 11.74 -10.88 -4.25
C ALA A 137 10.77 -9.72 -4.47
N TYR A 138 10.35 -9.57 -5.72
CA TYR A 138 9.34 -8.61 -6.14
C TYR A 138 8.18 -9.35 -6.81
N VAL A 139 6.95 -9.04 -6.38
CA VAL A 139 5.73 -9.56 -7.00
C VAL A 139 5.04 -8.42 -7.75
N GLY A 140 5.20 -8.44 -9.07
CA GLY A 140 4.66 -7.47 -10.00
C GLY A 140 3.29 -7.85 -10.58
N GLN A 141 2.81 -7.01 -11.48
CA GLN A 141 1.63 -7.27 -12.32
C GLN A 141 1.90 -6.84 -13.77
N LEU A 142 1.84 -7.79 -14.70
CA LEU A 142 2.06 -7.54 -16.12
C LEU A 142 1.07 -6.51 -16.67
N GLY A 143 1.58 -5.60 -17.50
CA GLY A 143 0.77 -4.57 -18.17
C GLY A 143 0.39 -3.37 -17.29
N GLN A 144 0.91 -3.28 -16.06
CA GLN A 144 0.74 -2.12 -15.19
C GLN A 144 2.06 -1.32 -15.13
N HIS A 145 2.16 -0.26 -15.93
CA HIS A 145 3.41 0.51 -16.10
C HIS A 145 4.02 1.10 -14.81
N TRP A 146 3.26 1.24 -13.70
CA TRP A 146 3.79 1.67 -12.40
C TRP A 146 4.47 0.53 -11.60
N SER A 147 4.21 -0.73 -11.94
CA SER A 147 4.79 -1.90 -11.28
C SER A 147 6.27 -2.04 -11.65
N ASP A 148 6.60 -1.90 -12.94
CA ASP A 148 7.94 -2.26 -13.43
C ASP A 148 9.04 -1.31 -12.93
N PRO A 149 8.88 0.03 -12.99
CA PRO A 149 9.88 0.97 -12.48
C PRO A 149 10.14 0.78 -10.98
N ARG A 150 9.11 0.43 -10.21
CA ARG A 150 9.22 0.20 -8.78
C ARG A 150 10.01 -1.06 -8.46
N GLY A 151 9.71 -2.17 -9.14
CA GLY A 151 10.46 -3.41 -9.00
C GLY A 151 11.93 -3.22 -9.41
N VAL A 152 12.18 -2.47 -10.48
CA VAL A 152 13.54 -2.12 -10.93
C VAL A 152 14.29 -1.29 -9.88
N ALA A 153 13.66 -0.27 -9.31
CA ALA A 153 14.27 0.55 -8.27
C ALA A 153 14.56 -0.22 -6.98
N PHE A 154 13.64 -1.11 -6.58
CA PHE A 154 13.83 -2.04 -5.46
C PHE A 154 15.04 -2.94 -5.69
N ALA A 155 15.09 -3.63 -6.83
CA ALA A 155 16.21 -4.50 -7.18
C ALA A 155 17.54 -3.74 -7.34
N LYS A 156 17.51 -2.49 -7.82
CA LYS A 156 18.69 -1.61 -7.89
C LYS A 156 19.28 -1.37 -6.50
N ARG A 157 18.44 -0.95 -5.54
CA ARG A 157 18.89 -0.66 -4.17
C ARG A 157 19.42 -1.90 -3.44
N LEU A 158 18.84 -3.08 -3.72
CA LEU A 158 19.32 -4.36 -3.19
C LEU A 158 20.67 -4.76 -3.77
N ARG A 159 20.87 -4.56 -5.08
CA ARG A 159 22.16 -4.80 -5.75
C ARG A 159 23.26 -3.89 -5.24
N GLU A 160 22.95 -2.63 -4.95
CA GLU A 160 23.87 -1.70 -4.28
C GLU A 160 24.27 -2.20 -2.87
N ALA A 161 23.42 -2.99 -2.21
CA ALA A 161 23.72 -3.67 -0.95
C ALA A 161 24.32 -5.08 -1.12
N GLY A 162 24.63 -5.52 -2.34
CA GLY A 162 25.23 -6.83 -2.61
C GLY A 162 24.25 -8.01 -2.71
N HIS A 163 22.95 -7.74 -2.86
CA HIS A 163 21.90 -8.76 -2.94
C HIS A 163 21.24 -8.85 -4.31
N THR A 164 20.68 -10.02 -4.62
CA THR A 164 19.84 -10.25 -5.81
C THR A 164 18.36 -10.17 -5.45
N CYS A 165 17.51 -10.00 -6.47
CA CYS A 165 16.06 -9.95 -6.32
C CYS A 165 15.39 -10.86 -7.35
N ASP A 166 14.60 -11.82 -6.89
CA ASP A 166 13.74 -12.65 -7.74
C ASP A 166 12.50 -11.87 -8.17
N PHE A 167 12.02 -12.11 -9.39
CA PHE A 167 10.81 -11.45 -9.92
C PHE A 167 9.72 -12.48 -10.18
N PHE A 168 8.50 -12.18 -9.73
CA PHE A 168 7.29 -12.86 -10.17
C PHE A 168 6.42 -11.90 -10.96
N GLU A 169 6.27 -12.19 -12.24
CA GLU A 169 5.35 -11.49 -13.13
C GLU A 169 3.97 -12.16 -13.09
N GLY A 170 3.05 -11.56 -12.33
CA GLY A 170 1.64 -11.97 -12.32
C GLY A 170 0.92 -11.55 -13.60
N ARG A 171 -0.10 -12.33 -14.02
CA ARG A 171 -0.99 -11.89 -15.12
C ARG A 171 -1.92 -10.78 -14.63
N ALA A 172 -2.29 -9.84 -15.51
CA ALA A 172 -3.25 -8.80 -15.16
C ALA A 172 -4.60 -9.44 -14.77
N GLU A 173 -5.04 -9.23 -13.54
CA GLU A 173 -6.37 -9.63 -13.10
C GLU A 173 -7.41 -8.63 -13.59
N SER A 174 -8.52 -9.15 -14.13
CA SER A 174 -9.70 -8.38 -14.49
C SER A 174 -10.92 -8.96 -13.77
N ALA A 175 -12.00 -8.19 -13.63
CA ALA A 175 -13.28 -8.71 -13.13
C ALA A 175 -13.73 -9.98 -13.90
N ARG A 176 -13.42 -10.05 -15.19
CA ARG A 176 -13.64 -11.22 -16.05
C ARG A 176 -12.74 -12.41 -15.70
N SER A 177 -11.56 -12.18 -15.16
CA SER A 177 -10.63 -13.23 -14.70
C SER A 177 -11.10 -13.87 -13.39
N LEU A 178 -11.64 -13.07 -12.46
CA LEU A 178 -12.26 -13.56 -11.22
C LEU A 178 -13.46 -14.47 -11.51
N LEU A 179 -14.35 -14.04 -12.41
CA LEU A 179 -15.52 -14.83 -12.84
C LEU A 179 -15.16 -16.13 -13.60
N GLN A 180 -13.91 -16.30 -14.04
CA GLN A 180 -13.43 -17.47 -14.78
C GLN A 180 -12.57 -18.43 -13.92
N GLY A 181 -12.53 -18.25 -12.60
CA GLY A 181 -11.70 -19.07 -11.71
C GLY A 181 -10.19 -18.90 -11.94
N ARG A 182 -9.77 -17.79 -12.56
CA ARG A 182 -8.34 -17.51 -12.82
C ARG A 182 -7.61 -17.02 -11.57
N TRP A 183 -8.36 -16.61 -10.56
CA TRP A 183 -7.81 -16.23 -9.25
C TRP A 183 -7.15 -17.42 -8.57
N GLU A 184 -7.82 -18.56 -8.51
CA GLU A 184 -7.32 -19.80 -7.91
C GLU A 184 -6.05 -20.27 -8.63
N LEU A 185 -6.04 -20.21 -9.97
CA LEU A 185 -4.88 -20.56 -10.79
C LEU A 185 -3.68 -19.65 -10.53
N GLU A 186 -3.88 -18.33 -10.46
CA GLU A 186 -2.79 -17.40 -10.14
C GLU A 186 -2.31 -17.58 -8.69
N LEU A 187 -3.22 -17.82 -7.76
CA LEU A 187 -2.90 -18.08 -6.35
C LEU A 187 -2.01 -19.33 -6.21
N ASP A 188 -2.32 -20.43 -6.91
CA ASP A 188 -1.51 -21.64 -6.97
C ASP A 188 -0.11 -21.38 -7.55
N ARG A 189 0.00 -20.53 -8.59
CA ARG A 189 1.28 -20.16 -9.18
C ARG A 189 2.14 -19.37 -8.19
N VAL A 190 1.55 -18.39 -7.52
CA VAL A 190 2.25 -17.60 -6.49
C VAL A 190 2.65 -18.50 -5.32
N ALA A 191 1.79 -19.44 -4.90
CA ALA A 191 2.08 -20.39 -3.82
C ALA A 191 3.28 -21.30 -4.16
N LYS A 192 3.30 -21.89 -5.36
CA LYS A 192 4.42 -22.71 -5.84
C LYS A 192 5.71 -21.91 -5.93
N TRP A 193 5.64 -20.65 -6.38
CA TRP A 193 6.80 -19.79 -6.50
C TRP A 193 7.35 -19.38 -5.12
N VAL A 194 6.50 -18.86 -4.23
CA VAL A 194 6.93 -18.43 -2.90
C VAL A 194 7.44 -19.59 -2.06
N GLY A 195 6.90 -20.81 -2.23
CA GLY A 195 7.40 -22.02 -1.58
C GLY A 195 8.82 -22.43 -2.01
N ARG A 196 9.26 -22.03 -3.21
CA ARG A 196 10.60 -22.35 -3.75
C ARG A 196 11.66 -21.29 -3.46
N LEU A 197 11.25 -20.08 -3.11
CA LEU A 197 12.19 -19.00 -2.79
C LEU A 197 13.06 -19.37 -1.57
N PRO A 198 14.36 -19.08 -1.60
CA PRO A 198 15.24 -19.29 -0.45
C PRO A 198 14.75 -18.46 0.74
N LYS A 199 14.83 -19.04 1.95
CA LYS A 199 14.32 -18.42 3.19
C LYS A 199 15.48 -18.07 4.13
N PRO A 200 15.39 -16.98 4.91
CA PRO A 200 14.28 -16.02 4.98
C PRO A 200 14.28 -15.03 3.80
N VAL A 201 13.09 -14.67 3.29
CA VAL A 201 12.93 -13.75 2.15
C VAL A 201 12.10 -12.51 2.49
N GLY A 202 12.56 -11.35 2.06
CA GLY A 202 11.77 -10.11 2.07
C GLY A 202 11.12 -9.88 0.70
N ILE A 203 9.80 -9.78 0.65
CA ILE A 203 9.04 -9.66 -0.60
C ILE A 203 8.31 -8.32 -0.67
N LEU A 204 8.57 -7.55 -1.73
CA LEU A 204 7.80 -6.36 -2.08
C LEU A 204 6.71 -6.74 -3.10
N ALA A 205 5.45 -6.49 -2.77
CA ALA A 205 4.35 -6.57 -3.71
C ALA A 205 4.06 -5.21 -4.35
N CYS A 206 3.64 -5.24 -5.61
CA CYS A 206 3.42 -4.04 -6.40
C CYS A 206 2.24 -3.18 -5.90
N HIS A 207 1.32 -3.71 -5.08
CA HIS A 207 0.36 -2.92 -4.30
C HIS A 207 -0.26 -3.79 -3.20
N ASP A 208 -1.06 -3.18 -2.33
CA ASP A 208 -1.61 -3.88 -1.15
C ASP A 208 -2.54 -5.06 -1.49
N PHE A 209 -3.41 -4.95 -2.49
CA PHE A 209 -4.24 -6.10 -2.90
C PHE A 209 -3.41 -7.25 -3.49
N ARG A 210 -2.29 -6.96 -4.18
CA ARG A 210 -1.35 -8.00 -4.61
C ARG A 210 -0.62 -8.62 -3.43
N ALA A 211 -0.28 -7.82 -2.42
CA ALA A 211 0.29 -8.32 -1.18
C ALA A 211 -0.69 -9.22 -0.43
N LEU A 212 -1.99 -8.87 -0.41
CA LEU A 212 -3.05 -9.69 0.19
C LEU A 212 -3.14 -11.07 -0.47
N GLN A 213 -3.08 -11.12 -1.81
CA GLN A 213 -3.01 -12.39 -2.54
C GLN A 213 -1.74 -13.18 -2.22
N LEU A 214 -0.58 -12.50 -2.13
CA LEU A 214 0.68 -13.14 -1.75
C LEU A 214 0.62 -13.73 -0.34
N LEU A 215 -0.02 -13.06 0.62
CA LEU A 215 -0.22 -13.59 1.98
C LEU A 215 -1.08 -14.87 1.98
N ALA A 216 -2.14 -14.90 1.16
CA ALA A 216 -2.94 -16.11 0.96
C ALA A 216 -2.10 -17.24 0.33
N ALA A 217 -1.28 -16.93 -0.67
CA ALA A 217 -0.37 -17.88 -1.31
C ALA A 217 0.69 -18.44 -0.34
N CYS A 218 1.27 -17.59 0.52
CA CYS A 218 2.18 -18.03 1.58
C CYS A 218 1.49 -19.06 2.49
N ARG A 219 0.24 -18.82 2.88
CA ARG A 219 -0.52 -19.75 3.72
C ARG A 219 -0.75 -21.09 3.03
N MET A 220 -1.12 -21.09 1.74
CA MET A 220 -1.30 -22.31 0.95
C MET A 220 -0.01 -23.11 0.79
N ALA A 221 1.14 -22.42 0.70
CA ALA A 221 2.46 -23.03 0.60
C ALA A 221 3.07 -23.40 1.96
N ASP A 222 2.33 -23.25 3.07
CA ASP A 222 2.81 -23.40 4.45
C ASP A 222 4.08 -22.55 4.74
N VAL A 223 4.18 -21.37 4.13
CA VAL A 223 5.27 -20.40 4.36
C VAL A 223 4.85 -19.42 5.45
N ALA A 224 5.61 -19.40 6.55
CA ALA A 224 5.37 -18.49 7.67
C ALA A 224 5.62 -17.03 7.31
N VAL A 225 4.69 -16.14 7.66
CA VAL A 225 4.83 -14.69 7.54
C VAL A 225 4.76 -14.06 8.94
N PRO A 226 5.75 -13.25 9.36
CA PRO A 226 6.91 -12.80 8.59
C PRO A 226 8.18 -13.68 8.68
N GLU A 227 8.19 -14.77 9.46
CA GLU A 227 9.44 -15.49 9.81
C GLU A 227 10.21 -16.04 8.61
N GLN A 228 9.50 -16.63 7.66
CA GLN A 228 10.10 -17.20 6.46
C GLN A 228 9.98 -16.24 5.29
N ALA A 229 8.85 -15.55 5.16
CA ALA A 229 8.62 -14.55 4.13
C ALA A 229 8.00 -13.28 4.73
N ALA A 230 8.77 -12.20 4.83
CA ALA A 230 8.20 -10.88 5.11
C ALA A 230 7.52 -10.34 3.85
N VAL A 231 6.33 -9.77 4.00
CA VAL A 231 5.53 -9.26 2.88
C VAL A 231 5.24 -7.78 3.10
N LEU A 232 5.70 -6.95 2.16
CA LEU A 232 5.51 -5.50 2.15
C LEU A 232 4.62 -5.10 0.96
N GLY A 233 3.53 -4.40 1.25
CA GLY A 233 2.66 -3.80 0.25
C GLY A 233 3.06 -2.36 -0.11
N VAL A 234 2.29 -1.74 -0.99
CA VAL A 234 2.43 -0.33 -1.36
C VAL A 234 1.05 0.28 -1.60
N GLY A 235 0.81 1.44 -0.99
CA GLY A 235 -0.46 2.17 -1.08
C GLY A 235 -1.04 2.52 0.28
N ASN A 236 -0.77 1.68 1.28
CA ASN A 236 -1.40 1.68 2.59
C ASN A 236 -2.93 1.77 2.51
N ASP A 237 -3.51 0.97 1.61
CA ASP A 237 -4.96 0.82 1.45
C ASP A 237 -5.55 0.20 2.72
N ASP A 238 -6.59 0.86 3.24
CA ASP A 238 -7.23 0.50 4.50
C ASP A 238 -7.85 -0.90 4.44
N VAL A 239 -8.63 -1.17 3.40
CA VAL A 239 -9.31 -2.45 3.20
C VAL A 239 -8.30 -3.58 3.05
N ALA A 240 -7.32 -3.43 2.16
CA ALA A 240 -6.33 -4.47 1.93
C ALA A 240 -5.46 -4.74 3.17
N CYS A 241 -5.07 -3.69 3.91
CA CYS A 241 -4.24 -3.86 5.10
C CYS A 241 -4.96 -4.50 6.28
N GLU A 242 -6.27 -4.24 6.42
CA GLU A 242 -7.09 -4.77 7.52
C GLU A 242 -7.60 -6.19 7.25
N LEU A 243 -7.92 -6.52 6.00
CA LEU A 243 -8.31 -7.89 5.61
C LEU A 243 -7.12 -8.88 5.61
N ALA A 244 -5.90 -8.36 5.54
CA ALA A 244 -4.69 -9.15 5.56
C ALA A 244 -4.50 -9.91 6.89
N HIS A 245 -4.12 -11.18 6.79
CA HIS A 245 -3.71 -11.97 7.94
C HIS A 245 -2.38 -12.70 7.65
N PRO A 246 -1.27 -12.31 8.32
CA PRO A 246 -1.17 -11.24 9.33
C PRO A 246 -1.40 -9.81 8.77
N PRO A 247 -1.68 -8.79 9.62
CA PRO A 247 -1.83 -7.41 9.19
C PRO A 247 -0.66 -6.91 8.33
N LEU A 248 -0.99 -6.29 7.20
CA LEU A 248 -0.04 -5.97 6.13
C LEU A 248 0.71 -4.66 6.37
N SER A 249 2.04 -4.73 6.38
CA SER A 249 2.91 -3.56 6.29
C SER A 249 2.85 -2.99 4.89
N SER A 250 2.89 -1.66 4.76
CA SER A 250 2.79 -1.03 3.45
C SER A 250 3.56 0.28 3.36
N VAL A 251 4.16 0.55 2.20
CA VAL A 251 4.71 1.88 1.88
C VAL A 251 3.55 2.88 1.74
N VAL A 252 3.59 3.93 2.53
CA VAL A 252 2.56 4.99 2.54
C VAL A 252 2.85 5.98 1.42
N LEU A 253 1.95 6.04 0.44
CA LEU A 253 2.05 7.00 -0.66
C LEU A 253 1.52 8.37 -0.25
N ASN A 254 2.14 9.43 -0.75
CA ASN A 254 1.74 10.80 -0.44
C ASN A 254 0.64 11.33 -1.39
N ALA A 255 -0.47 10.57 -1.48
CA ALA A 255 -1.60 10.91 -2.34
C ALA A 255 -2.25 12.25 -1.97
N ARG A 256 -2.24 12.65 -0.69
CA ARG A 256 -2.78 13.95 -0.29
C ARG A 256 -1.98 15.10 -0.90
N GLU A 257 -0.65 15.02 -0.85
CA GLU A 257 0.22 16.01 -1.48
C GLU A 257 0.03 16.04 -2.99
N MET A 258 -0.04 14.87 -3.65
CA MET A 258 -0.32 14.80 -5.09
C MET A 258 -1.61 15.52 -5.47
N GLY A 259 -2.68 15.32 -4.72
CA GLY A 259 -3.96 15.98 -4.95
C GLY A 259 -3.89 17.49 -4.75
N TYR A 260 -3.18 17.93 -3.70
CA TYR A 260 -2.95 19.35 -3.42
C TYR A 260 -2.18 20.04 -4.56
N GLN A 261 -1.07 19.42 -5.00
CA GLN A 261 -0.26 19.93 -6.11
C GLN A 261 -1.04 19.95 -7.43
N ALA A 262 -1.89 18.95 -7.68
CA ALA A 262 -2.73 18.91 -8.88
C ALA A 262 -3.71 20.07 -8.92
N ALA A 263 -4.38 20.34 -7.80
CA ALA A 263 -5.30 21.46 -7.70
C ALA A 263 -4.58 22.81 -7.87
N ARG A 264 -3.39 22.96 -7.25
CA ARG A 264 -2.54 24.14 -7.37
C ARG A 264 -2.11 24.42 -8.82
N ILE A 265 -1.70 23.38 -9.54
CA ILE A 265 -1.30 23.50 -10.94
C ILE A 265 -2.51 23.85 -11.80
N LEU A 266 -3.63 23.16 -11.60
CA LEU A 266 -4.84 23.43 -12.38
C LEU A 266 -5.33 24.87 -12.19
N ASP A 267 -5.35 25.40 -10.97
CA ASP A 267 -5.77 26.78 -10.70
C ASP A 267 -4.92 27.80 -11.47
N ARG A 268 -3.60 27.60 -11.51
CA ARG A 268 -2.68 28.46 -12.27
C ARG A 268 -2.94 28.39 -13.78
N LEU A 269 -3.14 27.18 -14.31
CA LEU A 269 -3.48 27.01 -15.72
C LEU A 269 -4.84 27.65 -16.08
N MET A 270 -5.84 27.55 -15.20
CA MET A 270 -7.14 28.21 -15.38
C MET A 270 -7.05 29.74 -15.34
N ARG A 271 -6.01 30.31 -14.70
CA ARG A 271 -5.70 31.75 -14.76
C ARG A 271 -4.92 32.17 -16.02
N GLY A 272 -4.63 31.23 -16.92
CA GLY A 272 -3.87 31.49 -18.14
C GLY A 272 -2.36 31.57 -17.91
N GLU A 273 -1.84 31.12 -16.75
CA GLU A 273 -0.40 31.07 -16.52
C GLU A 273 0.25 30.01 -17.41
N ALA A 274 1.27 30.41 -18.16
CA ALA A 274 2.13 29.46 -18.87
C ALA A 274 3.03 28.74 -17.86
N LEU A 275 2.85 27.43 -17.73
CA LEU A 275 3.71 26.60 -16.90
C LEU A 275 4.74 25.90 -17.81
N PRO A 276 6.04 25.91 -17.44
CA PRO A 276 7.03 25.07 -18.13
C PRO A 276 6.66 23.60 -17.99
N GLN A 277 7.33 22.71 -18.72
CA GLN A 277 7.11 21.27 -18.63
C GLN A 277 7.20 20.79 -17.17
N ILE A 278 6.07 20.36 -16.61
CA ILE A 278 5.95 19.94 -15.22
C ILE A 278 6.23 18.44 -15.15
N ASP A 279 7.38 18.06 -14.59
CA ASP A 279 7.68 16.69 -14.16
C ASP A 279 7.79 16.69 -12.63
N ILE A 280 6.65 16.59 -11.94
CA ILE A 280 6.63 16.49 -10.48
C ILE A 280 6.50 15.03 -10.10
N ARG A 281 7.48 14.55 -9.34
CA ARG A 281 7.46 13.23 -8.69
C ARG A 281 7.32 13.40 -7.20
N VAL A 282 6.24 12.88 -6.64
CA VAL A 282 5.94 12.98 -5.21
C VAL A 282 6.49 11.75 -4.49
N PRO A 283 7.43 11.92 -3.52
CA PRO A 283 7.99 10.79 -2.78
C PRO A 283 6.97 10.14 -1.84
N PRO A 284 7.16 8.85 -1.48
CA PRO A 284 6.39 8.23 -0.41
C PRO A 284 6.72 8.89 0.94
N ILE A 285 5.85 8.67 1.93
CA ILE A 285 6.01 9.25 3.27
C ILE A 285 6.92 8.35 4.11
N GLU A 286 6.50 7.10 4.33
CA GLU A 286 7.16 6.15 5.23
C GLU A 286 6.69 4.71 4.94
N VAL A 287 7.19 3.74 5.71
CA VAL A 287 6.61 2.40 5.79
C VAL A 287 5.75 2.29 7.04
N ALA A 288 4.44 2.10 6.84
CA ALA A 288 3.53 1.72 7.92
C ALA A 288 3.83 0.25 8.30
N THR A 289 4.68 0.07 9.31
CA THR A 289 5.08 -1.27 9.77
C THR A 289 3.91 -1.95 10.48
N ARG A 290 3.60 -3.18 10.06
CA ARG A 290 2.66 -4.08 10.72
C ARG A 290 3.27 -5.49 10.77
N GLN A 291 2.52 -6.44 11.29
CA GLN A 291 3.00 -7.79 11.57
C GLN A 291 3.61 -8.51 10.35
N SER A 292 3.19 -8.24 9.12
CA SER A 292 3.76 -8.89 7.93
C SER A 292 5.24 -8.59 7.66
N THR A 293 5.83 -7.61 8.34
CA THR A 293 7.29 -7.33 8.31
C THR A 293 7.86 -7.05 9.70
N ASP A 294 7.10 -7.21 10.77
CA ASP A 294 7.51 -6.83 12.13
C ASP A 294 8.39 -7.92 12.79
N ILE A 295 9.55 -8.19 12.18
CA ILE A 295 10.53 -9.14 12.68
C ILE A 295 11.92 -8.82 12.12
N THR A 296 12.95 -9.14 12.90
CA THR A 296 14.30 -9.38 12.35
C THR A 296 14.30 -10.75 11.69
N ALA A 297 14.83 -10.88 10.47
CA ALA A 297 14.87 -12.12 9.71
C ALA A 297 15.44 -13.27 10.55
N ILE A 298 14.72 -14.38 10.57
CA ILE A 298 15.07 -15.54 11.37
C ILE A 298 15.62 -16.61 10.45
N SER A 299 16.92 -16.82 10.51
CA SER A 299 17.59 -17.84 9.71
C SER A 299 17.36 -19.26 10.24
N ASP A 300 17.08 -19.40 11.54
CA ASP A 300 16.86 -20.69 12.18
C ASP A 300 15.46 -21.27 11.87
N PRO A 301 15.36 -22.36 11.08
CA PRO A 301 14.06 -22.93 10.69
C PRO A 301 13.26 -23.47 11.88
N VAL A 302 13.93 -23.94 12.94
CA VAL A 302 13.29 -24.44 14.15
C VAL A 302 12.59 -23.31 14.87
N VAL A 303 13.28 -22.16 15.03
CA VAL A 303 12.70 -20.97 15.66
C VAL A 303 11.57 -20.40 14.80
N ALA A 304 11.74 -20.32 13.48
CA ALA A 304 10.71 -19.83 12.57
C ALA A 304 9.42 -20.68 12.67
N LYS A 305 9.55 -22.01 12.69
CA LYS A 305 8.42 -22.94 12.86
C LYS A 305 7.77 -22.80 14.24
N ALA A 306 8.57 -22.70 15.30
CA ALA A 306 8.05 -22.53 16.65
C ALA A 306 7.30 -21.20 16.83
N LEU A 307 7.82 -20.10 16.28
CA LEU A 307 7.15 -18.81 16.30
C LEU A 307 5.84 -18.80 15.52
N ARG A 308 5.80 -19.48 14.36
CA ARG A 308 4.56 -19.69 13.60
C ARG A 308 3.51 -20.37 14.47
N PHE A 309 3.88 -21.47 15.13
CA PHE A 309 3.00 -22.20 16.03
C PHE A 309 2.53 -21.32 17.19
N ILE A 310 3.47 -20.64 17.87
CA ILE A 310 3.13 -19.77 19.00
C ILE A 310 2.14 -18.69 18.54
N ARG A 311 2.37 -18.06 17.38
CA ARG A 311 1.48 -17.01 16.86
C ARG A 311 0.08 -17.53 16.57
N GLN A 312 -0.02 -18.66 15.88
CA GLN A 312 -1.31 -19.25 15.49
C GLN A 312 -2.14 -19.63 16.71
N HIS A 313 -1.50 -20.07 17.79
CA HIS A 313 -2.17 -20.62 18.98
C HIS A 313 -2.03 -19.75 20.24
N ALA A 314 -1.48 -18.53 20.16
CA ALA A 314 -1.21 -17.68 21.34
C ALA A 314 -2.47 -17.42 22.20
N GLY A 315 -3.62 -17.25 21.52
CA GLY A 315 -4.92 -17.04 22.14
C GLY A 315 -5.55 -18.27 22.79
N GLU A 316 -5.04 -19.47 22.50
CA GLU A 316 -5.61 -20.75 22.96
C GLU A 316 -5.05 -21.19 24.33
N GLY A 317 -4.36 -20.31 25.05
CA GLY A 317 -3.81 -20.65 26.36
C GLY A 317 -2.60 -21.58 26.32
N ILE A 318 -1.91 -21.70 25.17
CA ILE A 318 -0.68 -22.50 25.03
C ILE A 318 0.40 -22.14 26.07
N ASN A 319 1.25 -23.11 26.40
CA ASN A 319 2.41 -22.91 27.25
C ASN A 319 3.66 -23.50 26.58
N VAL A 320 4.82 -23.37 27.23
CA VAL A 320 6.09 -23.89 26.71
C VAL A 320 5.99 -25.40 26.40
N GLU A 321 5.29 -26.17 27.23
CA GLU A 321 5.13 -27.62 27.02
C GLU A 321 4.31 -27.95 25.77
N THR A 322 3.28 -27.16 25.46
CA THR A 322 2.53 -27.30 24.22
C THR A 322 3.41 -27.05 23.00
N VAL A 323 4.28 -26.04 23.04
CA VAL A 323 5.23 -25.76 21.95
C VAL A 323 6.22 -26.92 21.79
N LEU A 324 6.77 -27.44 22.89
CA LEU A 324 7.73 -28.55 22.84
C LEU A 324 7.13 -29.83 22.23
N ARG A 325 5.89 -30.17 22.62
CA ARG A 325 5.16 -31.32 22.04
C ARG A 325 4.92 -31.17 20.54
N HIS A 326 4.65 -29.95 20.07
CA HIS A 326 4.47 -29.70 18.63
C HIS A 326 5.79 -29.75 17.85
N MET A 327 6.88 -29.30 18.46
CA MET A 327 8.18 -29.22 17.80
C MET A 327 8.93 -30.55 17.75
N PHE A 328 8.58 -31.52 18.61
CA PHE A 328 9.29 -32.80 18.77
C PHE A 328 10.79 -32.64 19.07
N ILE A 329 11.15 -31.59 19.82
CA ILE A 329 12.53 -31.25 20.21
C ILE A 329 12.61 -31.10 21.73
N SER A 330 13.77 -31.45 22.31
CA SER A 330 13.99 -31.31 23.75
C SER A 330 13.91 -29.84 24.19
N ARG A 331 13.50 -29.61 25.45
CA ARG A 331 13.40 -28.27 26.02
C ARG A 331 14.70 -27.49 25.94
N SER A 332 15.81 -28.12 26.29
CA SER A 332 17.14 -27.49 26.31
C SER A 332 17.56 -27.04 24.92
N ALA A 333 17.36 -27.91 23.92
CA ALA A 333 17.70 -27.60 22.53
C ALA A 333 16.84 -26.43 21.99
N LEU A 334 15.51 -26.49 22.16
CA LEU A 334 14.65 -25.41 21.66
C LEU A 334 14.94 -24.06 22.36
N GLN A 335 15.26 -24.09 23.65
CA GLN A 335 15.64 -22.90 24.41
C GLN A 335 16.98 -22.31 23.94
N GLU A 336 17.93 -23.15 23.53
CA GLU A 336 19.20 -22.72 22.93
C GLU A 336 18.99 -22.08 21.57
N HIS A 337 18.19 -22.70 20.70
CA HIS A 337 17.77 -22.11 19.41
C HIS A 337 17.15 -20.71 19.59
N PHE A 338 16.20 -20.55 20.53
CA PHE A 338 15.58 -19.26 20.81
C PHE A 338 16.57 -18.22 21.37
N ARG A 339 17.52 -18.64 22.21
CA ARG A 339 18.54 -17.73 22.77
C ARG A 339 19.50 -17.25 21.70
N ASN A 340 19.92 -18.13 20.81
CA ASN A 340 20.86 -17.81 19.74
C ASN A 340 20.19 -16.94 18.66
N ALA A 341 18.94 -17.22 18.31
CA ALA A 341 18.24 -16.49 17.25
C ALA A 341 17.60 -15.18 17.71
N LEU A 342 17.07 -15.11 18.95
CA LEU A 342 16.27 -13.97 19.43
C LEU A 342 16.82 -13.32 20.69
N GLY A 343 17.72 -13.97 21.42
CA GLY A 343 18.15 -13.51 22.76
C GLY A 343 17.06 -13.59 23.82
N ARG A 344 15.99 -14.38 23.61
CA ARG A 344 14.78 -14.41 24.46
C ARG A 344 14.34 -15.82 24.77
N SER A 345 13.55 -16.00 25.83
CA SER A 345 12.97 -17.29 26.19
C SER A 345 11.70 -17.60 25.39
N ILE A 346 11.38 -18.89 25.23
CA ILE A 346 10.11 -19.33 24.60
C ILE A 346 8.92 -18.73 25.35
N HIS A 347 8.99 -18.69 26.69
CA HIS A 347 7.94 -18.11 27.53
C HIS A 347 7.75 -16.62 27.27
N ASP A 348 8.84 -15.84 27.19
CA ASP A 348 8.75 -14.39 26.92
C ASP A 348 8.12 -14.11 25.57
N VAL A 349 8.43 -14.91 24.56
CA VAL A 349 7.83 -14.80 23.23
C VAL A 349 6.33 -15.08 23.26
N ILE A 350 5.89 -16.14 23.93
CA ILE A 350 4.45 -16.44 24.10
C ILE A 350 3.75 -15.24 24.77
N VAL A 351 4.32 -14.74 25.87
CA VAL A 351 3.74 -13.63 26.63
C VAL A 351 3.65 -12.36 25.79
N ASP A 352 4.70 -12.04 25.04
CA ASP A 352 4.74 -10.84 24.21
C ASP A 352 3.73 -10.88 23.06
N MET A 353 3.55 -12.04 22.42
CA MET A 353 2.51 -12.21 21.40
C MET A 353 1.10 -12.02 21.99
N ARG A 354 0.85 -12.53 23.20
CA ARG A 354 -0.42 -12.28 23.88
C ARG A 354 -0.62 -10.81 24.20
N ILE A 355 0.41 -10.13 24.70
CA ILE A 355 0.34 -8.70 25.02
C ILE A 355 0.12 -7.84 23.78
N ALA A 356 0.73 -8.19 22.64
CA ALA A 356 0.43 -7.53 21.37
C ALA A 356 -1.07 -7.61 21.04
N ARG A 357 -1.67 -8.80 21.17
CA ARG A 357 -3.11 -8.98 20.95
C ARG A 357 -3.98 -8.27 21.98
N VAL A 358 -3.56 -8.20 23.25
CA VAL A 358 -4.25 -7.43 24.29
C VAL A 358 -4.29 -5.95 23.90
N LYS A 359 -3.16 -5.38 23.43
CA LYS A 359 -3.10 -3.98 22.99
C LYS A 359 -4.09 -3.70 21.86
N GLU A 360 -4.16 -4.58 20.86
CA GLU A 360 -5.10 -4.45 19.75
C GLU A 360 -6.56 -4.48 20.23
N LEU A 361 -6.94 -5.47 21.04
CA LEU A 361 -8.32 -5.58 21.54
C LEU A 361 -8.69 -4.40 22.45
N LEU A 362 -7.74 -3.86 23.21
CA LEU A 362 -7.98 -2.68 24.03
C LEU A 362 -8.28 -1.42 23.21
N THR A 363 -7.66 -1.27 22.03
CA THR A 363 -7.77 -0.05 21.20
C THR A 363 -8.86 -0.15 20.12
N GLN A 364 -9.23 -1.36 19.70
CA GLN A 364 -10.15 -1.60 18.60
C GLN A 364 -11.55 -2.09 19.05
N THR A 365 -11.72 -2.44 20.33
CA THR A 365 -12.97 -3.02 20.81
C THR A 365 -13.38 -2.48 22.18
N ALA A 366 -14.69 -2.57 22.47
CA ALA A 366 -15.25 -2.25 23.78
C ALA A 366 -15.25 -3.43 24.77
N LEU A 367 -14.55 -4.53 24.47
CA LEU A 367 -14.55 -5.76 25.28
C LEU A 367 -14.10 -5.50 26.73
N SER A 368 -14.67 -6.24 27.67
CA SER A 368 -14.26 -6.22 29.08
C SER A 368 -12.88 -6.88 29.28
N LEU A 369 -12.19 -6.55 30.38
CA LEU A 369 -10.87 -7.16 30.67
C LEU A 369 -10.93 -8.69 30.82
N PRO A 370 -11.97 -9.30 31.43
CA PRO A 370 -12.13 -10.75 31.44
C PRO A 370 -12.24 -11.36 30.03
N GLU A 371 -13.06 -10.78 29.15
CA GLU A 371 -13.20 -11.27 27.76
C GLU A 371 -11.90 -11.14 26.97
N ILE A 372 -11.15 -10.05 27.17
CA ILE A 372 -9.85 -9.87 26.52
C ILE A 372 -8.86 -10.94 27.03
N ALA A 373 -8.84 -11.21 28.34
CA ALA A 373 -7.96 -12.22 28.91
C ALA A 373 -8.24 -13.61 28.35
N GLU A 374 -9.52 -13.98 28.26
CA GLU A 374 -9.96 -15.24 27.67
C GLU A 374 -9.52 -15.36 26.20
N ARG A 375 -9.80 -14.35 25.37
CA ARG A 375 -9.46 -14.33 23.93
C ARG A 375 -7.96 -14.27 23.64
N THR A 376 -7.15 -13.93 24.64
CA THR A 376 -5.69 -13.80 24.50
C THR A 376 -4.93 -14.89 25.25
N GLY A 377 -5.64 -15.90 25.79
CA GLY A 377 -5.02 -17.06 26.43
C GLY A 377 -4.43 -16.78 27.80
N PHE A 378 -4.83 -15.68 28.46
CA PHE A 378 -4.51 -15.44 29.87
C PHE A 378 -5.57 -16.08 30.77
N ARG A 379 -5.13 -16.90 31.74
CA ARG A 379 -6.05 -17.54 32.70
C ARG A 379 -6.83 -16.54 33.57
N HIS A 380 -6.22 -15.41 33.89
CA HIS A 380 -6.79 -14.41 34.79
C HIS A 380 -6.53 -12.98 34.27
N ALA A 381 -7.56 -12.13 34.31
CA ALA A 381 -7.47 -10.74 33.87
C ALA A 381 -6.50 -9.90 34.71
N GLU A 382 -6.34 -10.21 36.00
CA GLU A 382 -5.36 -9.55 36.87
C GLU A 382 -3.92 -9.81 36.42
N TYR A 383 -3.60 -11.06 36.10
CA TYR A 383 -2.27 -11.43 35.61
C TYR A 383 -1.99 -10.73 34.26
N MET A 384 -2.95 -10.77 33.32
CA MET A 384 -2.87 -10.04 32.06
C MET A 384 -2.59 -8.54 32.29
N SER A 385 -3.34 -7.91 33.19
CA SER A 385 -3.22 -6.48 33.50
C SER A 385 -1.84 -6.14 34.06
N ASN A 386 -1.32 -6.99 34.95
CA ASN A 386 0.02 -6.84 35.53
C ASN A 386 1.12 -6.99 34.48
N VAL A 387 1.01 -7.97 33.58
CA VAL A 387 1.98 -8.16 32.50
C VAL A 387 1.94 -6.98 31.51
N LEU A 388 0.76 -6.53 31.11
CA LEU A 388 0.61 -5.35 30.23
C LEU A 388 1.28 -4.12 30.86
N LYS A 389 1.01 -3.85 32.15
CA LYS A 389 1.61 -2.73 32.86
C LYS A 389 3.12 -2.84 32.93
N ARG A 390 3.68 -4.03 33.18
CA ARG A 390 5.14 -4.24 33.17
C ARG A 390 5.76 -4.01 31.79
N ARG A 391 5.09 -4.45 30.72
CA ARG A 391 5.60 -4.35 29.35
C ARG A 391 5.42 -2.96 28.72
N THR A 392 4.44 -2.18 29.17
CA THR A 392 4.09 -0.91 28.53
C THR A 392 4.26 0.30 29.43
N GLY A 393 4.21 0.13 30.76
CA GLY A 393 4.10 1.21 31.74
C GLY A 393 2.66 1.66 32.03
N TRP A 394 1.66 1.18 31.28
CA TRP A 394 0.27 1.64 31.37
C TRP A 394 -0.66 0.53 31.89
N SER A 395 -1.63 0.88 32.74
CA SER A 395 -2.73 -0.04 33.07
C SER A 395 -3.65 -0.22 31.85
N PRO A 396 -4.42 -1.32 31.74
CA PRO A 396 -5.33 -1.54 30.62
C PRO A 396 -6.30 -0.38 30.38
N ALA A 397 -6.89 0.16 31.45
CA ALA A 397 -7.82 1.29 31.37
C ALA A 397 -7.14 2.57 30.85
N ARG A 398 -5.91 2.85 31.31
CA ARG A 398 -5.14 4.00 30.83
C ARG A 398 -4.71 3.80 29.37
N TYR A 399 -4.25 2.60 29.02
CA TYR A 399 -3.87 2.26 27.65
C TYR A 399 -5.05 2.45 26.68
N ARG A 400 -6.24 1.95 27.05
CA ARG A 400 -7.46 2.15 26.26
C ARG A 400 -7.79 3.63 26.06
N ARG A 401 -7.72 4.45 27.12
CA ARG A 401 -8.05 5.88 27.02
C ARG A 401 -7.10 6.67 26.11
N GLU A 402 -5.81 6.36 26.13
CA GLU A 402 -4.80 7.10 25.36
C GLU A 402 -4.68 6.65 23.91
N PHE A 403 -4.99 5.37 23.61
CA PHE A 403 -4.70 4.77 22.31
C PHE A 403 -5.93 4.21 21.58
N ALA A 404 -7.13 4.29 22.15
CA ALA A 404 -8.35 3.98 21.40
C ALA A 404 -8.52 4.98 20.25
N ARG A 405 -8.91 4.44 19.08
CA ARG A 405 -9.15 5.24 17.88
C ARG A 405 -10.60 5.69 17.77
#